data_AF-A0A7R9MTX5-F1
#
_entry.id   AF-A0A7R9MTX5-F1
#
_cell.length_a   1.000
_cell.length_b   1.000
_cell.length_c   1.000
_cell.angle_alpha   90.00
_cell.angle_beta   90.00
_cell.angle_gamma   90.00
#
_symmetry.space_group_name_H-M   'P 1'
#
loop_
_entity.id
_entity.type
_entity.pdbx_description
1 polymer ?
#
loop_
_entity_poly.entity_id
_entity_poly.type
_entity_poly.pdbx_seq_one_letter_code
_entity_poly.pdbx_strand_id
1 'polypeptide(L)' 'EPRYAPVLLKPAFDYLDAPVVRVAGADVPMPYTKSLEVLALPQVVDVVLAVKKVLNIQ' A
#
# COMPACT_ATOMS: atom_id res chain seq x y z
N GLU A 1 -5.24 -9.90 11.11
CA GLU A 1 -6.16 -9.52 10.02
C GLU A 1 -6.44 -8.02 10.05
N PRO A 2 -6.32 -7.30 8.93
CA PRO A 2 -6.38 -5.84 8.91
C PRO A 2 -7.84 -5.37 8.94
N ARG A 3 -8.40 -5.19 10.14
CA ARG A 3 -9.82 -4.86 10.36
C ARG A 3 -10.19 -3.37 10.14
N TYR A 4 -9.24 -2.51 9.75
CA TYR A 4 -9.44 -1.05 9.77
C TYR A 4 -9.94 -0.43 8.45
N ALA A 5 -9.82 -1.12 7.32
CA ALA A 5 -10.26 -0.60 6.02
C ALA A 5 -11.76 -0.24 5.93
N PRO A 6 -12.71 -1.07 6.43
CA PRO A 6 -14.14 -0.82 6.19
C PRO A 6 -14.73 0.31 7.05
N VAL A 7 -14.01 0.85 8.03
CA VAL A 7 -14.51 1.93 8.89
C VAL A 7 -14.27 3.30 8.27
N LEU A 8 -13.14 3.49 7.59
CA LEU A 8 -12.75 4.77 6.99
C LEU A 8 -13.51 5.06 5.68
N LEU A 9 -13.88 4.02 4.92
CA LEU A 9 -14.57 4.16 3.65
C LEU A 9 -16.02 4.67 3.80
N LYS A 10 -16.71 4.38 4.90
CA LYS A 10 -18.16 4.61 5.02
C LYS A 10 -18.62 6.08 4.90
N PRO A 11 -18.00 7.07 5.59
CA PRO A 11 -18.45 8.46 5.50
C PRO A 11 -17.80 9.27 4.36
N ALA A 12 -16.72 8.77 3.75
CA ALA A 12 -15.90 9.52 2.81
C ALA A 12 -15.88 8.93 1.39
N PHE A 13 -16.66 7.87 1.12
CA PHE A 13 -16.67 7.19 -0.18
C PHE A 13 -17.04 8.14 -1.33
N ASP A 14 -18.02 9.03 -1.12
CA ASP A 14 -18.50 9.94 -2.16
C ASP A 14 -17.50 11.05 -2.52
N TYR A 15 -16.47 11.27 -1.69
CA TYR A 15 -15.41 12.27 -1.92
C TYR A 15 -14.15 11.68 -2.54
N LEU A 16 -14.16 10.38 -2.86
CA LEU A 16 -12.97 9.65 -3.28
C LEU A 16 -12.88 9.61 -4.81
N ASP A 17 -12.10 10.51 -5.40
CA ASP A 17 -11.90 10.56 -6.87
C ASP A 17 -11.13 9.36 -7.43
N ALA A 18 -10.42 8.60 -6.58
CA ALA A 18 -9.58 7.48 -6.97
C ALA A 18 -9.58 6.37 -5.91
N PRO A 19 -9.41 5.08 -6.29
CA PRO A 19 -9.49 3.96 -5.35
C PRO A 19 -8.41 4.03 -4.27
N VAL A 20 -8.77 3.68 -3.02
CA VAL A 20 -7.81 3.57 -1.92
C VAL A 20 -6.87 2.38 -2.17
N VAL A 21 -5.57 2.66 -2.28
CA VAL A 21 -4.52 1.63 -2.42
C VAL A 21 -3.71 1.56 -1.14
N ARG A 22 -3.34 0.35 -0.69
CA ARG A 22 -2.44 0.15 0.45
C ARG A 22 -1.06 -0.27 -0.02
N VAL A 23 -0.04 0.39 0.52
CA VAL A 23 1.36 -0.06 0.43
C VAL A 23 1.67 -0.82 1.71
N ALA A 24 1.87 -2.12 1.61
CA ALA A 24 2.22 -3.00 2.71
C ALA A 24 3.43 -3.85 2.33
N GLY A 25 4.13 -4.40 3.32
CA GLY A 25 5.20 -5.36 3.09
C GLY A 25 4.69 -6.60 2.33
N ALA A 26 5.60 -7.29 1.67
CA ALA A 26 5.27 -8.51 0.94
C ALA A 26 4.61 -9.54 1.87
N ASP A 27 3.62 -10.29 1.36
CA ASP A 27 2.85 -11.29 2.12
C ASP A 27 3.66 -12.58 2.31
N VAL A 28 4.84 -12.43 2.93
CA VAL A 28 5.79 -13.49 3.22
C VAL A 28 6.23 -13.38 4.68
N PRO A 29 6.49 -14.52 5.36
CA PRO A 29 7.14 -14.49 6.66
C PRO A 29 8.50 -13.76 6.52
N MET A 30 8.82 -12.91 7.49
CA MET A 30 9.99 -12.04 7.41
C MET A 30 11.27 -12.85 7.14
N PRO A 31 11.92 -12.64 5.98
CA PRO A 31 13.10 -13.41 5.61
C PRO A 31 14.34 -12.89 6.36
N TYR A 32 15.18 -13.80 6.84
CA TYR A 32 16.42 -13.46 7.56
C TYR A 32 17.53 -12.94 6.63
N THR A 33 17.45 -13.23 5.33
CA THR A 33 18.45 -12.80 4.34
C THR A 33 18.33 -11.29 4.09
N LYS A 34 19.37 -10.51 4.39
CA LYS A 34 19.40 -9.04 4.21
C LYS A 34 18.82 -8.54 2.89
N SER A 35 19.14 -9.19 1.77
CA SER A 35 18.62 -8.78 0.45
C SER A 35 17.11 -8.99 0.30
N LEU A 36 16.56 -10.01 0.95
CA LEU A 36 15.12 -10.32 0.93
C LEU A 36 14.35 -9.52 1.98
N GLU A 37 14.99 -9.15 3.09
CA GLU A 37 14.41 -8.26 4.11
C GLU A 37 14.07 -6.89 3.53
N VAL A 38 14.98 -6.36 2.70
CA VAL A 38 14.83 -5.08 1.98
C VAL A 38 13.66 -5.10 0.99
N LEU A 39 13.34 -6.27 0.42
CA LEU A 39 12.20 -6.46 -0.50
C LEU A 39 10.89 -6.77 0.22
N ALA A 40 10.96 -7.35 1.42
CA ALA A 40 9.80 -7.62 2.24
C ALA A 40 9.25 -6.33 2.89
N LEU A 41 10.10 -5.33 3.11
CA LEU A 41 9.72 -4.03 3.66
C LEU A 41 9.29 -3.06 2.54
N PRO A 42 8.23 -2.26 2.76
CA PRO A 42 7.80 -1.27 1.80
C PRO A 42 8.86 -0.17 1.65
N GLN A 43 9.28 0.08 0.41
CA GLN A 43 10.29 1.08 0.07
C GLN A 43 9.65 2.41 -0.35
N VAL A 44 10.45 3.48 -0.34
CA VAL A 44 10.03 4.79 -0.86
C VAL A 44 9.58 4.70 -2.32
N VAL A 45 10.24 3.84 -3.12
CA VAL A 45 9.90 3.62 -4.52
C VAL A 45 8.48 3.06 -4.66
N ASP A 46 8.07 2.14 -3.80
CA ASP A 46 6.72 1.55 -3.81
C ASP A 46 5.65 2.59 -3.50
N VAL A 47 5.95 3.53 -2.60
CA VAL A 47 5.07 4.66 -2.28
C VAL A 47 4.90 5.57 -3.48
N VAL A 48 5.99 5.94 -4.14
CA VAL A 48 5.94 6.80 -5.34
C VAL A 48 5.17 6.12 -6.47
N LEU A 49 5.39 4.83 -6.69
CA LEU A 49 4.64 4.04 -7.68
C LEU A 49 3.15 3.96 -7.34
N ALA A 50 2.80 3.77 -6.07
CA ALA A 50 1.41 3.76 -5.63
C ALA A 50 0.72 5.12 -5.85
N VAL A 51 1.40 6.22 -5.52
CA VAL A 51 0.88 7.59 -5.75
C VAL A 51 0.71 7.86 -7.24
N LYS A 52 1.70 7.52 -8.07
CA LYS A 52 1.62 7.62 -9.53
C LYS A 52 0.46 6.81 -10.11
N LYS A 53 0.23 5.61 -9.58
CA LYS A 53 -0.88 4.73 -9.99
C LYS A 53 -2.24 5.31 -9.62
N VAL A 54 -2.36 5.94 -8.44
CA VAL A 54 -3.60 6.61 -8.00
C VAL A 54 -3.89 7.86 -8.83
N LEU A 55 -2.85 8.63 -9.17
CA LEU A 55 -2.97 9.86 -9.96
C LEU A 55 -2.96 9.61 -11.48
N ASN A 56 -2.79 8.36 -11.91
CA ASN A 56 -2.71 7.95 -13.32
C ASN A 56 -1.62 8.66 -14.14
N ILE A 57 -0.49 8.99 -13.49
CA ILE A 57 0.67 9.68 -14.09
C ILE A 57 1.78 8.64 -14.27
N GLN A 58 2.05 8.20 -15.50
CA GLN A 58 3.15 7.27 -15.80
C GLN A 58 4.50 7.97 -15.64
#